data_AF-A0A1X2Z1C5-F1
#
_entry.id   AF-A0A1X2Z1C5-F1
#
_cell.length_a   1.000
_cell.length_b   1.000
_cell.length_c   1.000
_cell.angle_alpha   90.00
_cell.angle_beta   90.00
_cell.angle_gamma   90.00
#
_symmetry.space_group_name_H-M   'P 1'
#
loop_
_entity.id
_entity.type
_entity.pdbx_description
1 polymer ?
#
loop_
_entity_poly.entity_id
_entity_poly.type
_entity_poly.pdbx_seq_one_letter_code
_entity_poly.pdbx_strand_id
1 'polypeptide(L)'
;MAERTGNGGHGLVKGATVFGLAVPMIVIVPLVMLMSLSTILVAMVQAQYGTTCGVANVSGSTSWVSWAKNIADDDSHGYSQTHRNGNPDYDCSSFVYHALKHAGLDVGSSAFNTSSEGAALEKAGFERHDWAKVSDLQTGDIVWSSSHTEIYIGDGRFVGAHHDENGGVTGPKAGDQTGDEISVTSYAAGYTAYYRYKGSMNVTNSDGSASSAQAVSGSTGSTNVVGMSEKDAEAWFNGQQGPNNYCATYARGQCTWWTCMRAKKLGWKNVGQYWGNGQDWARSGAAAGYKTTTDAPVAGSIISWPAGVQDSDPTYGHVGIVESVDTAKGTITTSEKGAGYKVYSRTMPIRNGGTYVLPNDKLTGMGASGSSGTEQCVTGDDSTSDVSGDKASAADAKKMARRKLKDFGWDDSQFDCLDKLWTRESGWQWNATNPSSGAYGIPQSLPGSKMASAGQDWKTNAATQVKWGLGYIQQRYQSPCGAWAHSEATGWY
;
A
#
# COMPACT_ATOMS: atom_id res chain seq x y z
N MET A 1 92.78 -10.05 3.20
CA MET A 1 92.49 -11.29 2.46
C MET A 1 91.21 -11.85 3.06
N ALA A 2 90.04 -11.89 2.44
CA ALA A 2 89.53 -11.44 1.14
C ALA A 2 88.00 -11.24 1.31
N GLU A 3 87.46 -10.25 0.58
CA GLU A 3 86.09 -9.98 0.06
C GLU A 3 84.86 -10.80 0.54
N ARG A 4 83.76 -10.14 1.01
CA ARG A 4 82.58 -9.60 0.25
C ARG A 4 81.79 -10.73 -0.47
N THR A 5 80.48 -10.96 -0.34
CA THR A 5 79.26 -10.16 -0.08
C THR A 5 78.09 -11.13 0.23
N GLY A 6 76.98 -10.66 0.83
CA GLY A 6 75.73 -11.43 0.84
C GLY A 6 74.68 -10.96 1.84
N ASN A 7 73.93 -9.93 1.47
CA ASN A 7 72.85 -9.29 2.20
C ASN A 7 71.60 -10.18 2.36
N GLY A 8 70.87 -10.05 3.48
CA GLY A 8 69.60 -10.74 3.70
C GLY A 8 68.97 -10.38 5.04
N GLY A 9 68.41 -9.17 5.14
CA GLY A 9 67.80 -8.64 6.35
C GLY A 9 66.64 -9.50 6.87
N HIS A 10 66.77 -9.97 8.11
CA HIS A 10 65.66 -10.46 8.91
C HIS A 10 64.78 -9.28 9.34
N GLY A 11 63.82 -8.93 8.48
CA GLY A 11 62.65 -8.15 8.89
C GLY A 11 61.82 -9.00 9.86
N LEU A 12 61.90 -8.69 11.15
CA LEU A 12 60.98 -9.17 12.17
C LEU A 12 59.55 -8.75 11.80
N VAL A 13 58.80 -9.64 11.15
CA VAL A 13 57.37 -9.48 10.92
C VAL A 13 56.68 -9.67 12.28
N LYS A 14 56.31 -8.56 12.92
CA LYS A 14 55.49 -8.57 14.15
C LYS A 14 54.15 -9.27 13.85
N GLY A 15 53.99 -10.52 14.29
CA GLY A 15 52.71 -11.24 14.18
C GLY A 15 51.72 -10.77 15.23
N ALA A 16 50.43 -10.71 14.87
CA ALA A 16 49.32 -10.52 15.81
C ALA A 16 48.48 -11.80 15.86
N THR A 17 48.10 -12.23 17.05
CA THR A 17 47.35 -13.46 17.28
C THR A 17 45.85 -13.20 17.15
N VAL A 18 45.16 -13.92 16.25
CA VAL A 18 43.70 -13.88 16.09
C VAL A 18 43.20 -15.32 16.24
N PHE A 19 42.30 -15.57 17.20
CA PHE A 19 41.79 -16.91 17.55
C PHE A 19 42.86 -18.00 17.76
N GLY A 20 43.96 -17.67 18.44
CA GLY A 20 44.93 -18.67 18.94
C GLY A 20 45.94 -19.23 17.93
N LEU A 21 45.98 -18.75 16.68
CA LEU A 21 47.00 -19.13 15.69
C LEU A 21 47.83 -17.91 15.24
N ALA A 22 49.14 -18.10 15.08
CA ALA A 22 50.07 -17.05 14.66
C ALA A 22 50.05 -16.89 13.15
N VAL A 23 49.55 -15.75 12.65
CA VAL A 23 49.42 -15.46 11.21
C VAL A 23 50.38 -14.33 10.81
N PRO A 24 51.16 -14.48 9.72
CA PRO A 24 52.05 -13.43 9.24
C PRO A 24 51.29 -12.19 8.75
N MET A 25 51.73 -10.99 9.14
CA MET A 25 51.05 -9.70 8.87
C MET A 25 50.72 -9.41 7.40
N ILE A 26 51.44 -10.03 6.45
CA ILE A 26 51.17 -9.90 5.01
C ILE A 26 49.80 -10.49 4.62
N VAL A 27 49.27 -11.45 5.38
CA VAL A 27 48.00 -12.12 5.09
C VAL A 27 46.83 -11.44 5.82
N ILE A 28 47.10 -10.63 6.85
CA ILE A 28 46.06 -9.93 7.63
C ILE A 28 45.36 -8.86 6.79
N VAL A 29 46.09 -8.14 5.93
CA VAL A 29 45.50 -7.09 5.07
C VAL A 29 44.50 -7.66 4.05
N PRO A 30 44.80 -8.74 3.29
CA PRO A 30 43.81 -9.36 2.41
C PRO A 30 42.69 -10.08 3.18
N LEU A 31 42.92 -10.64 4.38
CA LEU A 31 41.85 -11.26 5.19
C LEU A 31 40.88 -10.24 5.78
N VAL A 32 41.37 -9.08 6.23
CA VAL A 32 40.53 -7.97 6.71
C VAL A 32 39.77 -7.36 5.53
N MET A 33 40.38 -7.25 4.34
CA MET A 33 39.68 -6.86 3.11
C MET A 33 38.63 -7.88 2.67
N LEU A 34 38.88 -9.19 2.79
CA LEU A 34 37.89 -10.23 2.45
C LEU A 34 36.75 -10.33 3.46
N MET A 35 37.02 -10.14 4.76
CA MET A 35 35.97 -10.09 5.78
C MET A 35 35.16 -8.80 5.72
N SER A 36 35.76 -7.66 5.34
CA SER A 36 35.04 -6.42 5.07
C SER A 36 34.31 -6.44 3.72
N LEU A 37 34.82 -7.13 2.69
CA LEU A 37 34.05 -7.40 1.48
C LEU A 37 32.90 -8.37 1.73
N SER A 38 33.03 -9.33 2.65
CA SER A 38 31.96 -10.28 2.98
C SER A 38 30.86 -9.63 3.81
N THR A 39 31.17 -8.71 4.73
CA THR A 39 30.15 -7.92 5.43
C THR A 39 29.54 -6.86 4.52
N ILE A 40 30.28 -6.31 3.56
CA ILE A 40 29.73 -5.45 2.50
C ILE A 40 28.87 -6.27 1.53
N LEU A 41 29.22 -7.50 1.17
CA LEU A 41 28.40 -8.36 0.30
C LEU A 41 27.14 -8.85 1.03
N VAL A 42 27.20 -9.16 2.33
CA VAL A 42 26.03 -9.49 3.15
C VAL A 42 25.18 -8.23 3.40
N ALA A 43 25.77 -7.06 3.59
CA ALA A 43 25.04 -5.79 3.66
C ALA A 43 24.48 -5.34 2.30
N MET A 44 25.10 -5.70 1.18
CA MET A 44 24.60 -5.46 -0.17
C MET A 44 23.50 -6.47 -0.54
N VAL A 45 23.58 -7.72 -0.08
CA VAL A 45 22.52 -8.71 -0.22
C VAL A 45 21.36 -8.40 0.74
N GLN A 46 21.60 -7.86 1.93
CA GLN A 46 20.54 -7.34 2.81
C GLN A 46 19.99 -5.97 2.35
N ALA A 47 20.76 -5.18 1.59
CA ALA A 47 20.27 -3.98 0.90
C ALA A 47 19.59 -4.26 -0.46
N GLN A 48 19.76 -5.47 -1.03
CA GLN A 48 19.07 -5.94 -2.24
C GLN A 48 17.88 -6.87 -1.95
N TYR A 49 17.75 -7.38 -0.72
CA TYR A 49 16.63 -8.26 -0.31
C TYR A 49 15.87 -7.77 0.94
N GLY A 50 16.00 -6.50 1.31
CA GLY A 50 15.45 -5.98 2.56
C GLY A 50 14.81 -4.61 2.45
N THR A 51 13.81 -4.43 1.58
CA THR A 51 12.61 -3.62 1.88
C THR A 51 11.53 -4.05 0.89
N THR A 52 10.59 -4.85 1.37
CA THR A 52 9.37 -5.25 0.66
C THR A 52 8.64 -4.03 0.11
N CYS A 53 8.63 -3.88 -1.22
CA CYS A 53 7.65 -3.05 -1.90
C CYS A 53 6.30 -3.77 -1.83
N GLY A 54 5.63 -3.65 -0.69
CA GLY A 54 4.24 -4.02 -0.52
C GLY A 54 3.36 -3.10 -1.36
N VAL A 55 2.52 -3.73 -2.19
CA VAL A 55 1.25 -3.28 -2.76
C VAL A 55 1.17 -1.84 -3.25
N ALA A 56 1.09 -1.70 -4.58
CA ALA A 56 0.57 -0.51 -5.25
C ALA A 56 -0.69 0.01 -4.56
N ASN A 57 -0.62 1.27 -4.11
CA ASN A 57 -1.76 2.07 -3.71
C ASN A 57 -2.69 2.22 -4.93
N VAL A 58 -3.65 1.30 -5.04
CA VAL A 58 -4.86 1.49 -5.83
C VAL A 58 -5.53 2.75 -5.29
N SER A 59 -5.76 3.72 -6.17
CA SER A 59 -6.44 4.97 -5.82
C SER A 59 -7.78 4.67 -5.15
N GLY A 60 -7.91 5.07 -3.87
CA GLY A 60 -9.16 5.02 -3.10
C GLY A 60 -9.35 3.84 -2.14
N SER A 61 -8.34 3.41 -1.37
CA SER A 61 -8.57 2.41 -0.31
C SER A 61 -9.06 3.06 0.99
N THR A 62 -10.23 2.65 1.49
CA THR A 62 -10.64 2.93 2.86
C THR A 62 -9.69 2.29 3.88
N SER A 63 -9.65 2.80 5.10
CA SER A 63 -8.89 2.20 6.21
C SER A 63 -9.21 0.72 6.43
N TRP A 64 -10.48 0.33 6.28
CA TRP A 64 -10.91 -1.07 6.42
C TRP A 64 -10.54 -1.95 5.23
N VAL A 65 -10.46 -1.40 4.01
CA VAL A 65 -9.93 -2.13 2.83
C VAL A 65 -8.44 -2.43 3.03
N SER A 66 -7.65 -1.46 3.50
CA SER A 66 -6.23 -1.67 3.78
C SER A 66 -6.02 -2.73 4.86
N TRP A 67 -6.79 -2.67 5.95
CA TRP A 67 -6.74 -3.69 7.00
C TRP A 67 -7.08 -5.08 6.47
N ALA A 68 -8.16 -5.20 5.69
CA ALA A 68 -8.63 -6.49 5.18
C ALA A 68 -7.61 -7.14 4.24
N LYS A 69 -6.94 -6.35 3.39
CA LYS A 69 -5.84 -6.85 2.56
C LYS A 69 -4.66 -7.33 3.40
N ASN A 70 -4.29 -6.61 4.45
CA ASN A 70 -3.17 -7.01 5.30
C ASN A 70 -3.45 -8.32 6.04
N ILE A 71 -4.69 -8.56 6.47
CA ILE A 71 -5.07 -9.83 7.11
C ILE A 71 -5.10 -10.96 6.08
N ALA A 72 -5.54 -10.71 4.84
CA ALA A 72 -5.48 -11.68 3.76
C ALA A 72 -4.04 -12.02 3.31
N ASP A 73 -3.07 -11.14 3.60
CA ASP A 73 -1.64 -11.35 3.35
C ASP A 73 -0.91 -11.96 4.57
N ASP A 74 -1.62 -12.24 5.68
CA ASP A 74 -1.06 -12.76 6.94
C ASP A 74 -1.58 -14.17 7.23
N ASP A 75 -0.75 -15.17 6.88
CA ASP A 75 -1.06 -16.59 7.02
C ASP A 75 -1.34 -17.03 8.48
N SER A 76 -1.12 -16.17 9.48
CA SER A 76 -1.51 -16.48 10.85
C SER A 76 -3.02 -16.44 11.10
N HIS A 77 -3.81 -15.93 10.15
CA HIS A 77 -5.27 -15.76 10.24
C HIS A 77 -6.02 -16.62 9.21
N GLY A 78 -7.03 -17.38 9.64
CA GLY A 78 -7.82 -18.24 8.75
C GLY A 78 -9.33 -18.09 8.92
N TYR A 79 -10.07 -19.10 8.45
CA TYR A 79 -11.52 -19.14 8.46
C TYR A 79 -12.08 -20.06 9.55
N SER A 80 -12.99 -19.54 10.40
CA SER A 80 -13.73 -20.36 11.37
C SER A 80 -15.02 -19.70 11.82
N GLN A 81 -16.17 -20.39 11.66
CA GLN A 81 -17.45 -19.94 12.24
C GLN A 81 -17.51 -20.12 13.76
N THR A 82 -16.75 -21.07 14.30
CA THR A 82 -16.71 -21.33 15.75
C THR A 82 -15.73 -20.41 16.47
N HIS A 83 -14.60 -20.06 15.85
CA HIS A 83 -13.53 -19.23 16.43
C HIS A 83 -13.39 -17.86 15.77
N ARG A 84 -14.51 -17.27 15.37
CA ARG A 84 -14.66 -16.05 14.56
C ARG A 84 -14.18 -14.72 15.16
N ASN A 85 -13.50 -14.69 16.30
CA ASN A 85 -13.23 -13.45 17.06
C ASN A 85 -11.90 -12.76 16.68
N GLY A 86 -11.25 -13.19 15.59
CA GLY A 86 -9.97 -12.63 15.13
C GLY A 86 -8.75 -13.05 15.94
N ASN A 87 -8.87 -14.14 16.71
CA ASN A 87 -7.76 -14.75 17.44
C ASN A 87 -7.71 -16.29 17.23
N PRO A 88 -7.11 -16.74 16.12
CA PRO A 88 -6.69 -15.93 14.99
C PRO A 88 -7.77 -15.79 13.91
N ASP A 89 -8.80 -16.63 13.92
CA ASP A 89 -9.65 -16.81 12.75
C ASP A 89 -10.87 -15.89 12.70
N TYR A 90 -11.43 -15.77 11.51
CA TYR A 90 -12.62 -14.99 11.23
C TYR A 90 -13.65 -15.85 10.49
N ASP A 91 -14.93 -15.49 10.55
CA ASP A 91 -15.87 -15.87 9.49
C ASP A 91 -16.12 -14.67 8.57
N CYS A 92 -16.87 -14.86 7.50
CA CYS A 92 -17.12 -13.82 6.51
C CYS A 92 -17.61 -12.50 7.15
N SER A 93 -18.57 -12.58 8.06
CA SER A 93 -19.16 -11.42 8.72
C SER A 93 -18.33 -10.85 9.87
N SER A 94 -17.62 -11.68 10.64
CA SER A 94 -16.73 -11.18 11.68
C SER A 94 -15.48 -10.52 11.08
N PHE A 95 -14.99 -11.00 9.94
CA PHE A 95 -13.91 -10.37 9.19
C PHE A 95 -14.28 -8.94 8.81
N VAL A 96 -15.47 -8.73 8.23
CA VAL A 96 -15.99 -7.39 7.92
C VAL A 96 -16.16 -6.55 9.20
N TYR A 97 -16.72 -7.11 10.27
CA TYR A 97 -16.84 -6.41 11.56
C TYR A 97 -15.50 -5.89 12.07
N HIS A 98 -14.47 -6.74 12.09
CA HIS A 98 -13.15 -6.38 12.59
C HIS A 98 -12.46 -5.34 11.68
N ALA A 99 -12.61 -5.45 10.36
CA ALA A 99 -12.13 -4.45 9.41
C ALA A 99 -12.74 -3.07 9.71
N LEU A 100 -14.06 -3.01 9.87
CA LEU A 100 -14.79 -1.77 10.16
C LEU A 100 -14.47 -1.21 11.56
N LYS A 101 -14.30 -2.08 12.56
CA LYS A 101 -13.87 -1.64 13.90
C LYS A 101 -12.46 -1.10 13.93
N HIS A 102 -11.52 -1.72 13.22
CA HIS A 102 -10.17 -1.18 13.05
C HIS A 102 -10.16 0.17 12.34
N ALA A 103 -11.09 0.40 11.43
CA ALA A 103 -11.32 1.70 10.80
C ALA A 103 -11.97 2.75 11.72
N GLY A 104 -12.32 2.39 12.96
CA GLY A 104 -12.93 3.30 13.93
C GLY A 104 -14.44 3.50 13.75
N LEU A 105 -15.11 2.65 12.97
CA LEU A 105 -16.56 2.73 12.77
C LEU A 105 -17.32 2.10 13.94
N ASP A 106 -18.45 2.69 14.31
CA ASP A 106 -19.32 2.11 15.34
C ASP A 106 -20.28 1.07 14.77
N VAL A 107 -19.79 -0.15 14.61
CA VAL A 107 -20.56 -1.31 14.15
C VAL A 107 -21.05 -2.22 15.30
N GLY A 108 -21.10 -1.71 16.53
CA GLY A 108 -21.51 -2.47 17.73
C GLY A 108 -20.35 -3.03 18.55
N SER A 109 -20.66 -3.68 19.67
CA SER A 109 -19.68 -4.17 20.67
C SER A 109 -19.22 -5.62 20.46
N SER A 110 -19.86 -6.34 19.55
CA SER A 110 -19.58 -7.75 19.26
C SER A 110 -19.74 -8.01 17.76
N ALA A 111 -18.99 -8.97 17.22
CA ALA A 111 -19.07 -9.35 15.82
C ALA A 111 -20.51 -9.73 15.43
N PHE A 112 -21.05 -9.05 14.42
CA PHE A 112 -22.35 -9.36 13.84
C PHE A 112 -22.26 -10.62 12.98
N ASN A 113 -23.41 -11.21 12.63
CA ASN A 113 -23.52 -12.30 11.66
C ASN A 113 -24.21 -11.74 10.41
N THR A 114 -24.19 -12.44 9.27
CA THR A 114 -24.82 -11.94 8.02
C THR A 114 -26.28 -11.52 8.18
N SER A 115 -27.04 -12.15 9.10
CA SER A 115 -28.43 -11.80 9.40
C SER A 115 -28.62 -10.50 10.20
N SER A 116 -27.65 -10.10 11.02
CA SER A 116 -27.68 -8.87 11.82
C SER A 116 -26.78 -7.76 11.26
N GLU A 117 -25.90 -8.11 10.31
CA GLU A 117 -24.94 -7.23 9.67
C GLU A 117 -25.60 -6.01 9.03
N GLY A 118 -26.67 -6.20 8.26
CA GLY A 118 -27.34 -5.08 7.58
C GLY A 118 -27.76 -3.97 8.54
N ALA A 119 -28.39 -4.33 9.66
CA ALA A 119 -28.80 -3.37 10.68
C ALA A 119 -27.60 -2.72 11.38
N ALA A 120 -26.51 -3.45 11.59
CA ALA A 120 -25.27 -2.92 12.16
C ALA A 120 -24.58 -1.92 11.22
N LEU A 121 -24.52 -2.24 9.93
CA LEU A 121 -23.95 -1.38 8.89
C LEU A 121 -24.79 -0.10 8.70
N GLU A 122 -26.12 -0.22 8.63
CA GLU A 122 -27.01 0.95 8.53
C GLU A 122 -26.84 1.89 9.74
N LYS A 123 -26.79 1.33 10.96
CA LYS A 123 -26.50 2.11 12.18
C LYS A 123 -25.11 2.74 12.15
N ALA A 124 -24.13 2.05 11.58
CA ALA A 124 -22.78 2.57 11.40
C ALA A 124 -22.68 3.62 10.28
N GLY A 125 -23.77 3.92 9.57
CA GLY A 125 -23.82 4.96 8.56
C GLY A 125 -23.63 4.44 7.13
N PHE A 126 -23.89 3.16 6.86
CA PHE A 126 -23.96 2.63 5.50
C PHE A 126 -25.37 2.74 4.92
N GLU A 127 -25.47 2.84 3.60
CA GLU A 127 -26.69 2.72 2.82
C GLU A 127 -26.70 1.41 2.07
N ARG A 128 -27.80 0.67 2.21
CA ARG A 128 -28.03 -0.53 1.42
C ARG A 128 -28.45 -0.15 0.00
N HIS A 129 -27.83 -0.81 -0.98
CA HIS A 129 -28.20 -0.75 -2.38
C HIS A 129 -28.40 -2.16 -2.91
N ASP A 130 -29.36 -2.35 -3.82
CA ASP A 130 -29.51 -3.62 -4.52
C ASP A 130 -28.36 -3.79 -5.53
N TRP A 131 -27.83 -5.00 -5.62
CA TRP A 131 -26.68 -5.27 -6.48
C TRP A 131 -27.08 -5.91 -7.80
N ALA A 132 -26.59 -5.36 -8.90
CA ALA A 132 -26.82 -5.87 -10.26
C ALA A 132 -25.52 -6.19 -11.02
N LYS A 133 -24.47 -5.37 -10.84
CA LYS A 133 -23.19 -5.53 -11.55
C LYS A 133 -22.04 -4.91 -10.78
N VAL A 134 -20.84 -5.43 -11.02
CA VAL A 134 -19.58 -4.97 -10.37
C VAL A 134 -19.28 -3.50 -10.64
N SER A 135 -19.64 -2.97 -11.82
CA SER A 135 -19.39 -1.56 -12.17
C SER A 135 -20.14 -0.56 -11.28
N ASP A 136 -21.14 -1.02 -10.51
CA ASP A 136 -21.87 -0.17 -9.57
C ASP A 136 -21.12 0.01 -8.25
N LEU A 137 -20.13 -0.84 -7.98
CA LEU A 137 -19.38 -0.88 -6.72
C LEU A 137 -18.24 0.14 -6.70
N GLN A 138 -17.95 0.64 -5.50
CA GLN A 138 -16.83 1.52 -5.17
C GLN A 138 -15.96 0.84 -4.11
N THR A 139 -14.65 1.00 -4.21
CA THR A 139 -13.71 0.45 -3.23
C THR A 139 -14.14 0.81 -1.80
N GLY A 140 -14.28 -0.21 -0.96
CA GLY A 140 -14.77 -0.09 0.41
C GLY A 140 -16.25 -0.39 0.60
N ASP A 141 -17.02 -0.58 -0.47
CA ASP A 141 -18.38 -1.13 -0.37
C ASP A 141 -18.34 -2.55 0.23
N ILE A 142 -19.31 -2.85 1.08
CA ILE A 142 -19.49 -4.19 1.67
C ILE A 142 -20.52 -4.93 0.83
N VAL A 143 -20.11 -5.94 0.08
CA VAL A 143 -21.04 -6.77 -0.70
C VAL A 143 -21.65 -7.84 0.18
N TRP A 144 -22.94 -8.10 0.03
CA TRP A 144 -23.71 -8.87 1.00
C TRP A 144 -24.76 -9.77 0.35
N SER A 145 -24.91 -10.96 0.92
CA SER A 145 -26.00 -11.92 0.72
C SER A 145 -26.47 -12.45 2.07
N SER A 146 -27.58 -13.19 2.10
CA SER A 146 -28.05 -13.83 3.33
C SER A 146 -27.05 -14.82 3.95
N SER A 147 -26.13 -15.38 3.16
CA SER A 147 -25.19 -16.42 3.60
C SER A 147 -23.72 -15.98 3.59
N HIS A 148 -23.38 -14.84 2.99
CA HIS A 148 -21.99 -14.43 2.77
C HIS A 148 -21.82 -12.91 2.61
N THR A 149 -20.69 -12.37 3.03
CA THR A 149 -20.35 -10.94 2.94
C THR A 149 -18.84 -10.76 2.70
N GLU A 150 -18.47 -9.72 1.94
CA GLU A 150 -17.06 -9.39 1.63
C GLU A 150 -16.86 -7.88 1.42
N ILE A 151 -15.60 -7.46 1.34
CA ILE A 151 -15.23 -6.06 1.08
C ILE A 151 -14.77 -5.94 -0.38
N TYR A 152 -15.41 -5.07 -1.16
CA TYR A 152 -14.96 -4.76 -2.51
C TYR A 152 -13.71 -3.87 -2.49
N ILE A 153 -12.65 -4.27 -3.20
CA ILE A 153 -11.34 -3.57 -3.17
C ILE A 153 -10.99 -2.88 -4.49
N GLY A 154 -11.92 -2.85 -5.45
CA GLY A 154 -11.72 -2.25 -6.78
C GLY A 154 -11.37 -3.29 -7.86
N ASP A 155 -11.49 -2.89 -9.12
CA ASP A 155 -11.19 -3.70 -10.32
C ASP A 155 -11.84 -5.10 -10.33
N GLY A 156 -13.07 -5.22 -9.83
CA GLY A 156 -13.75 -6.51 -9.76
C GLY A 156 -13.16 -7.48 -8.74
N ARG A 157 -12.36 -6.99 -7.79
CA ARG A 157 -11.74 -7.78 -6.75
C ARG A 157 -12.41 -7.56 -5.40
N PHE A 158 -12.42 -8.61 -4.61
CA PHE A 158 -13.03 -8.67 -3.29
C PHE A 158 -12.06 -9.30 -2.32
N VAL A 159 -12.08 -8.87 -1.07
CA VAL A 159 -11.33 -9.48 0.03
C VAL A 159 -12.32 -9.95 1.08
N GLY A 160 -12.16 -11.19 1.52
CA GLY A 160 -13.08 -11.83 2.42
C GLY A 160 -12.51 -13.09 3.04
N ALA A 161 -13.18 -13.57 4.08
CA ALA A 161 -12.95 -14.88 4.65
C ALA A 161 -13.96 -15.87 4.05
N HIS A 162 -13.49 -16.94 3.41
CA HIS A 162 -14.27 -17.75 2.46
C HIS A 162 -14.78 -19.08 3.04
N HIS A 163 -13.86 -19.96 3.43
CA HIS A 163 -14.14 -21.32 3.91
C HIS A 163 -12.90 -21.88 4.63
N ASP A 164 -13.07 -22.95 5.41
CA ASP A 164 -11.94 -23.70 6.00
C ASP A 164 -11.15 -24.50 4.95
N GLU A 165 -10.06 -25.14 5.35
CA GLU A 165 -9.12 -25.82 4.45
C GLU A 165 -9.73 -27.00 3.66
N ASN A 166 -10.95 -27.43 3.99
CA ASN A 166 -11.69 -28.48 3.28
C ASN A 166 -12.92 -27.95 2.53
N GLY A 167 -13.10 -26.63 2.42
CA GLY A 167 -14.33 -26.03 1.87
C GLY A 167 -15.51 -26.03 2.83
N GLY A 168 -15.26 -26.22 4.13
CA GLY A 168 -16.24 -26.28 5.20
C GLY A 168 -16.34 -24.98 6.02
N VAL A 169 -16.94 -25.09 7.21
CA VAL A 169 -17.25 -23.96 8.09
C VAL A 169 -16.38 -23.86 9.35
N THR A 170 -15.57 -24.89 9.65
CA THR A 170 -14.69 -24.95 10.81
C THR A 170 -13.61 -26.00 10.57
N GLY A 171 -12.39 -25.53 10.36
CA GLY A 171 -11.19 -26.35 10.30
C GLY A 171 -10.74 -26.85 11.68
N PRO A 172 -9.93 -27.93 11.76
CA PRO A 172 -9.30 -28.42 12.96
C PRO A 172 -8.05 -27.62 13.36
N LYS A 173 -7.58 -26.70 12.51
CA LYS A 173 -6.40 -25.86 12.73
C LYS A 173 -6.77 -24.39 12.54
N ALA A 174 -6.04 -23.54 13.25
CA ALA A 174 -6.19 -22.10 13.18
C ALA A 174 -5.14 -21.50 12.22
N GLY A 175 -5.41 -20.31 11.69
CA GLY A 175 -4.58 -19.66 10.67
C GLY A 175 -4.93 -20.05 9.24
N ASP A 176 -4.22 -19.49 8.26
CA ASP A 176 -4.37 -19.83 6.85
C ASP A 176 -3.59 -21.13 6.55
N GLN A 177 -4.27 -22.15 6.03
CA GLN A 177 -3.63 -23.41 5.65
C GLN A 177 -3.56 -23.65 4.14
N THR A 178 -4.33 -22.92 3.33
CA THR A 178 -4.44 -23.16 1.88
C THR A 178 -4.11 -21.95 1.00
N GLY A 179 -4.01 -20.77 1.60
CA GLY A 179 -3.94 -19.46 0.95
C GLY A 179 -5.30 -18.94 0.47
N ASP A 180 -6.38 -19.68 0.77
CA ASP A 180 -7.72 -19.40 0.26
C ASP A 180 -8.74 -19.12 1.39
N GLU A 181 -8.39 -19.35 2.67
CA GLU A 181 -9.27 -19.13 3.83
C GLU A 181 -9.64 -17.65 3.98
N ILE A 182 -8.66 -16.75 3.90
CA ILE A 182 -8.85 -15.30 3.80
C ILE A 182 -8.03 -14.82 2.61
N SER A 183 -8.69 -14.45 1.53
CA SER A 183 -7.97 -14.17 0.29
C SER A 183 -8.65 -13.09 -0.55
N VAL A 184 -7.88 -12.55 -1.49
CA VAL A 184 -8.39 -11.66 -2.53
C VAL A 184 -8.86 -12.49 -3.71
N THR A 185 -10.16 -12.44 -3.99
CA THR A 185 -10.76 -13.13 -5.12
C THR A 185 -11.25 -12.13 -6.17
N SER A 186 -11.52 -12.64 -7.38
CA SER A 186 -12.16 -11.87 -8.46
C SER A 186 -13.57 -12.40 -8.75
N TYR A 187 -14.15 -13.11 -7.78
CA TYR A 187 -15.43 -13.79 -7.94
C TYR A 187 -16.55 -12.98 -7.29
N ALA A 188 -17.46 -12.47 -8.12
CA ALA A 188 -18.68 -11.82 -7.65
C ALA A 188 -19.86 -12.69 -8.08
N ALA A 189 -20.24 -13.69 -7.29
CA ALA A 189 -21.53 -14.34 -7.49
C ALA A 189 -22.21 -14.67 -6.16
N GLY A 190 -23.51 -14.38 -6.09
CA GLY A 190 -24.37 -14.73 -4.96
C GLY A 190 -24.72 -13.57 -4.02
N TYR A 191 -24.06 -12.41 -4.11
CA TYR A 191 -24.54 -11.21 -3.41
C TYR A 191 -25.89 -10.75 -3.96
N THR A 192 -26.65 -10.07 -3.11
CA THR A 192 -27.96 -9.50 -3.48
C THR A 192 -28.01 -8.00 -3.18
N ALA A 193 -27.09 -7.52 -2.37
CA ALA A 193 -26.95 -6.12 -2.04
C ALA A 193 -25.48 -5.75 -1.86
N TYR A 194 -25.23 -4.45 -1.84
CA TYR A 194 -24.01 -3.89 -1.28
C TYR A 194 -24.37 -2.74 -0.33
N TYR A 195 -23.56 -2.55 0.69
CA TYR A 195 -23.66 -1.45 1.63
C TYR A 195 -22.56 -0.46 1.32
N ARG A 196 -22.96 0.76 0.97
CA ARG A 196 -22.05 1.86 0.72
C ARG A 196 -21.99 2.76 1.94
N TYR A 197 -20.79 3.05 2.41
CA TYR A 197 -20.64 3.95 3.55
C TYR A 197 -21.10 5.38 3.19
N LYS A 198 -22.17 5.86 3.84
CA LYS A 198 -22.70 7.24 3.70
C LYS A 198 -21.92 8.27 4.48
N GLY A 199 -20.96 7.87 5.32
CA GLY A 199 -20.06 8.80 6.00
C GLY A 199 -19.08 9.43 5.00
N SER A 200 -19.63 10.08 3.98
CA SER A 200 -18.95 10.64 2.83
C SER A 200 -19.80 11.78 2.23
N MET A 201 -20.39 12.59 3.11
CA MET A 201 -20.53 14.04 2.89
C MET A 201 -19.45 14.79 3.69
N ASN A 202 -18.28 14.17 3.85
CA ASN A 202 -17.27 14.70 4.76
C ASN A 202 -16.31 15.64 4.07
N VAL A 203 -16.40 15.83 2.76
CA VAL A 203 -15.67 16.91 2.09
C VAL A 203 -16.67 18.00 1.74
N THR A 204 -16.61 19.11 2.48
CA THR A 204 -17.31 20.32 2.10
C THR A 204 -16.47 20.99 1.01
N ASN A 205 -17.02 21.05 -0.20
CA ASN A 205 -16.45 21.80 -1.30
C ASN A 205 -16.51 23.30 -0.98
N SER A 206 -15.72 24.07 -1.72
CA SER A 206 -15.67 25.52 -1.57
C SER A 206 -17.01 26.23 -1.82
N ASP A 207 -17.89 25.64 -2.62
CA ASP A 207 -19.25 26.14 -2.89
C ASP A 207 -20.29 25.70 -1.82
N GLY A 208 -19.83 25.05 -0.75
CA GLY A 208 -20.69 24.50 0.31
C GLY A 208 -21.40 23.20 -0.07
N SER A 209 -21.22 22.70 -1.30
CA SER A 209 -21.70 21.36 -1.65
C SER A 209 -20.86 20.29 -0.97
N ALA A 210 -21.48 19.15 -0.65
CA ALA A 210 -20.77 18.04 -0.03
C ALA A 210 -20.35 17.02 -1.10
N SER A 211 -19.16 16.44 -0.92
CA SER A 211 -18.65 15.35 -1.76
C SER A 211 -18.06 14.22 -0.90
N SER A 212 -18.02 13.03 -1.48
CA SER A 212 -17.47 11.83 -0.87
C SER A 212 -15.96 11.76 -1.09
N ALA A 213 -15.19 11.63 -0.01
CA ALA A 213 -13.78 11.26 -0.06
C ALA A 213 -13.41 10.40 1.13
N GLN A 214 -12.28 9.71 1.02
CA GLN A 214 -11.72 8.83 2.03
C GLN A 214 -10.32 9.34 2.42
N ALA A 215 -9.92 9.09 3.66
CA ALA A 215 -8.56 9.35 4.09
C ALA A 215 -7.58 8.52 3.25
N VAL A 216 -6.44 9.10 2.89
CA VAL A 216 -5.42 8.42 2.08
C VAL A 216 -4.14 8.30 2.87
N SER A 217 -3.64 7.07 3.01
CA SER A 217 -2.35 6.81 3.65
C SER A 217 -1.24 7.55 2.91
N GLY A 218 -0.32 8.15 3.68
CA GLY A 218 0.77 8.89 3.08
C GLY A 218 1.58 9.68 4.10
N SER A 219 2.69 10.24 3.63
CA SER A 219 3.57 11.08 4.43
C SER A 219 4.08 12.25 3.59
N THR A 220 4.30 13.39 4.22
CA THR A 220 4.99 14.55 3.64
C THR A 220 6.49 14.30 3.41
N GLY A 221 6.99 13.08 3.69
CA GLY A 221 8.38 12.66 3.45
C GLY A 221 9.43 13.38 4.31
N SER A 222 9.02 14.32 5.16
CA SER A 222 9.90 15.16 5.98
C SER A 222 9.73 14.82 7.45
N THR A 223 10.41 13.77 7.89
CA THR A 223 10.35 13.31 9.30
C THR A 223 11.17 14.17 10.27
N ASN A 224 12.03 15.07 9.77
CA ASN A 224 12.98 15.82 10.58
C ASN A 224 12.50 17.24 10.97
N VAL A 225 11.19 17.43 11.17
CA VAL A 225 10.66 18.74 11.60
C VAL A 225 10.49 18.88 13.11
N VAL A 226 10.41 17.76 13.83
CA VAL A 226 10.31 17.77 15.29
C VAL A 226 11.60 18.30 15.91
N GLY A 227 11.47 19.18 16.90
CA GLY A 227 12.59 19.82 17.57
C GLY A 227 13.13 21.07 16.86
N MET A 228 12.60 21.42 15.70
CA MET A 228 12.98 22.66 15.00
C MET A 228 12.62 23.90 15.82
N SER A 229 13.53 24.86 15.82
CA SER A 229 13.32 26.22 16.29
C SER A 229 12.77 27.12 15.19
N GLU A 230 12.38 28.34 15.54
CA GLU A 230 11.98 29.35 14.56
C GLU A 230 13.09 29.64 13.56
N LYS A 231 14.35 29.68 14.02
CA LYS A 231 15.51 29.91 13.15
C LYS A 231 15.70 28.79 12.13
N ASP A 232 15.47 27.54 12.54
CA ASP A 232 15.60 26.39 11.65
C ASP A 232 14.53 26.44 10.54
N ALA A 233 13.31 26.87 10.88
CA ALA A 233 12.23 27.03 9.91
C ALA A 233 12.45 28.24 8.98
N GLU A 234 12.97 29.35 9.51
CA GLU A 234 13.35 30.54 8.72
C GLU A 234 14.50 30.24 7.75
N ALA A 235 15.42 29.34 8.11
CA ALA A 235 16.50 28.90 7.23
C ALA A 235 15.99 28.27 5.92
N TRP A 236 14.78 27.70 5.90
CA TRP A 236 14.15 27.24 4.66
C TRP A 236 13.91 28.33 3.62
N PHE A 237 13.85 29.59 4.06
CA PHE A 237 13.52 30.76 3.27
C PHE A 237 14.57 31.86 3.45
N ASN A 238 15.86 31.48 3.53
CA ASN A 238 16.99 32.42 3.66
C ASN A 238 16.87 33.36 4.88
N GLY A 239 16.37 32.85 6.01
CA GLY A 239 16.19 33.62 7.25
C GLY A 239 14.89 34.43 7.31
N GLN A 240 14.01 34.31 6.32
CA GLN A 240 12.72 35.01 6.27
C GLN A 240 11.58 34.19 6.86
N GLN A 241 10.51 34.87 7.28
CA GLN A 241 9.27 34.24 7.73
C GLN A 241 8.40 33.83 6.53
N GLY A 242 8.87 32.85 5.76
CA GLY A 242 8.27 32.38 4.53
C GLY A 242 8.78 33.15 3.31
N PRO A 243 8.40 32.74 2.09
CA PRO A 243 8.80 33.45 0.87
C PRO A 243 8.40 34.92 0.95
N ASN A 244 9.36 35.85 0.83
CA ASN A 244 9.11 37.30 0.92
C ASN A 244 8.43 37.74 2.23
N ASN A 245 8.75 37.08 3.36
CA ASN A 245 8.11 37.32 4.67
C ASN A 245 6.57 37.12 4.68
N TYR A 246 6.04 36.30 3.78
CA TYR A 246 4.60 36.08 3.64
C TYR A 246 3.92 35.64 4.95
N CYS A 247 4.57 34.85 5.79
CA CYS A 247 4.03 34.35 7.05
C CYS A 247 4.25 35.30 8.24
N ALA A 248 4.87 36.46 8.05
CA ALA A 248 5.16 37.43 9.11
C ALA A 248 3.91 38.11 9.68
N THR A 249 2.74 37.95 9.04
CA THR A 249 1.45 38.40 9.55
C THR A 249 0.97 37.58 10.74
N TYR A 250 1.49 36.37 10.92
CA TYR A 250 1.27 35.55 12.10
C TYR A 250 2.37 35.77 13.13
N ALA A 251 2.01 35.83 14.40
CA ALA A 251 2.97 36.04 15.48
C ALA A 251 4.05 34.94 15.48
N ARG A 252 5.31 35.36 15.35
CA ARG A 252 6.48 34.49 15.21
C ARG A 252 6.51 33.41 16.30
N GLY A 253 6.65 32.15 15.88
CA GLY A 253 6.72 31.00 16.79
C GLY A 253 5.38 30.50 17.33
N GLN A 254 4.24 31.07 16.92
CA GLN A 254 2.92 30.51 17.26
C GLN A 254 2.51 29.37 16.32
N CYS A 255 1.41 28.68 16.65
CA CYS A 255 0.83 27.60 15.86
C CYS A 255 0.50 28.01 14.41
N THR A 256 -0.11 29.18 14.25
CA THR A 256 -0.48 29.76 12.95
C THR A 256 0.74 30.11 12.13
N TRP A 257 1.79 30.66 12.76
CA TRP A 257 3.06 30.95 12.11
C TRP A 257 3.75 29.67 11.62
N TRP A 258 3.87 28.66 12.48
CA TRP A 258 4.47 27.37 12.09
C TRP A 258 3.71 26.74 10.93
N THR A 259 2.38 26.69 11.02
CA THR A 259 1.52 26.10 9.97
C THR A 259 1.70 26.83 8.65
N CYS A 260 1.76 28.17 8.65
CA CYS A 260 2.04 28.94 7.43
C CYS A 260 3.42 28.61 6.84
N MET A 261 4.47 28.62 7.67
CA MET A 261 5.85 28.32 7.25
C MET A 261 5.94 26.93 6.63
N ARG A 262 5.37 25.93 7.31
CA ARG A 262 5.42 24.53 6.90
C ARG A 262 4.57 24.28 5.65
N ALA A 263 3.37 24.86 5.57
CA ALA A 263 2.53 24.78 4.37
C ALA A 263 3.23 25.39 3.14
N LYS A 264 3.87 26.56 3.28
CA LYS A 264 4.68 27.16 2.21
C LYS A 264 5.87 26.29 1.83
N LYS A 265 6.52 25.63 2.80
CA LYS A 265 7.63 24.70 2.53
C LYS A 265 7.17 23.47 1.76
N LEU A 266 5.95 23.00 2.02
CA LEU A 266 5.30 21.93 1.28
C LEU A 266 4.77 22.41 -0.09
N GLY A 267 4.87 23.69 -0.44
CA GLY A 267 4.44 24.19 -1.75
C GLY A 267 2.97 24.58 -1.83
N TRP A 268 2.30 24.81 -0.69
CA TRP A 268 0.97 25.43 -0.73
C TRP A 268 1.06 26.82 -1.37
N LYS A 269 0.30 27.03 -2.46
CA LYS A 269 0.31 28.31 -3.17
C LYS A 269 -0.40 29.41 -2.37
N ASN A 270 -1.63 29.18 -1.89
CA ASN A 270 -2.53 30.23 -1.39
C ASN A 270 -3.02 30.05 0.07
N VAL A 271 -2.16 29.66 1.01
CA VAL A 271 -2.50 29.84 2.44
C VAL A 271 -2.68 31.33 2.73
N GLY A 272 -3.80 31.75 3.30
CA GLY A 272 -4.06 33.17 3.55
C GLY A 272 -3.18 33.75 4.67
N GLN A 273 -2.89 35.05 4.59
CA GLN A 273 -2.10 35.78 5.60
C GLN A 273 -2.92 36.19 6.83
N TYR A 274 -4.25 36.13 6.74
CA TYR A 274 -5.19 36.63 7.74
C TYR A 274 -6.32 35.63 8.05
N TRP A 275 -5.99 34.33 8.12
CA TRP A 275 -6.97 33.29 8.41
C TRP A 275 -7.42 33.22 9.87
N GLY A 276 -6.91 34.12 10.73
CA GLY A 276 -7.30 34.24 12.13
C GLY A 276 -6.50 33.34 13.06
N ASN A 277 -7.12 32.97 14.17
CA ASN A 277 -6.55 32.10 15.21
C ASN A 277 -6.60 30.63 14.77
N GLY A 278 -6.01 29.72 15.56
CA GLY A 278 -5.91 28.30 15.21
C GLY A 278 -7.25 27.65 14.82
N GLN A 279 -8.33 27.98 15.55
CA GLN A 279 -9.68 27.48 15.25
C GLN A 279 -10.34 28.06 13.99
N ASP A 280 -9.85 29.19 13.47
CA ASP A 280 -10.49 29.90 12.36
C ASP A 280 -10.08 29.34 11.00
N TRP A 281 -8.97 28.60 10.94
CA TRP A 281 -8.32 28.22 9.68
C TRP A 281 -9.16 27.30 8.79
N ALA A 282 -9.97 26.41 9.37
CA ALA A 282 -10.89 25.59 8.57
C ALA A 282 -11.93 26.46 7.85
N ARG A 283 -12.57 27.39 8.57
CA ARG A 283 -13.56 28.33 8.02
C ARG A 283 -12.93 29.28 7.00
N SER A 284 -11.77 29.85 7.33
CA SER A 284 -11.04 30.76 6.46
C SER A 284 -10.51 30.07 5.19
N GLY A 285 -10.06 28.82 5.31
CA GLY A 285 -9.66 27.98 4.18
C GLY A 285 -10.83 27.68 3.25
N ALA A 286 -11.99 27.29 3.81
CA ALA A 286 -13.20 27.09 3.02
C ALA A 286 -13.60 28.37 2.25
N ALA A 287 -13.60 29.53 2.93
CA ALA A 287 -13.89 30.83 2.30
C ALA A 287 -12.85 31.21 1.22
N ALA A 288 -11.63 30.70 1.31
CA ALA A 288 -10.56 30.90 0.32
C ALA A 288 -10.60 29.86 -0.82
N GLY A 289 -11.63 29.01 -0.88
CA GLY A 289 -11.82 28.05 -1.96
C GLY A 289 -11.18 26.67 -1.73
N TYR A 290 -10.78 26.35 -0.50
CA TYR A 290 -10.28 25.03 -0.16
C TYR A 290 -11.39 24.09 0.28
N LYS A 291 -11.21 22.81 0.01
CA LYS A 291 -12.10 21.77 0.53
C LYS A 291 -11.76 21.46 1.98
N THR A 292 -12.77 21.18 2.80
CA THR A 292 -12.57 20.83 4.21
C THR A 292 -13.21 19.50 4.57
N THR A 293 -12.63 18.80 5.56
CA THR A 293 -13.15 17.50 6.01
C THR A 293 -12.88 17.22 7.49
N THR A 294 -13.64 16.33 8.10
CA THR A 294 -13.45 15.91 9.50
C THR A 294 -12.84 14.51 9.64
N ASP A 295 -12.72 13.75 8.54
CA ASP A 295 -12.25 12.36 8.61
C ASP A 295 -11.65 11.79 7.32
N ALA A 296 -11.48 12.61 6.27
CA ALA A 296 -10.80 12.20 5.03
C ALA A 296 -9.49 12.99 4.78
N PRO A 297 -8.56 13.09 5.75
CA PRO A 297 -7.32 13.82 5.53
C PRO A 297 -6.38 13.12 4.55
N VAL A 298 -5.52 13.92 3.94
CA VAL A 298 -4.31 13.47 3.25
C VAL A 298 -3.07 14.07 3.90
N ALA A 299 -1.90 13.46 3.73
CA ALA A 299 -0.65 14.07 4.20
C ALA A 299 -0.46 15.47 3.58
N GLY A 300 0.01 16.42 4.38
CA GLY A 300 0.13 17.83 4.03
C GLY A 300 -1.14 18.67 4.19
N SER A 301 -2.27 18.05 4.61
CA SER A 301 -3.46 18.78 5.04
C SER A 301 -3.14 19.67 6.23
N ILE A 302 -3.81 20.82 6.33
CA ILE A 302 -3.80 21.63 7.54
C ILE A 302 -4.90 21.11 8.46
N ILE A 303 -4.64 20.91 9.74
CA ILE A 303 -5.68 20.58 10.73
C ILE A 303 -5.92 21.77 11.65
N SER A 304 -7.18 22.14 11.83
CA SER A 304 -7.65 23.25 12.67
C SER A 304 -8.59 22.70 13.75
N TRP A 305 -8.25 22.95 15.01
CA TRP A 305 -9.03 22.53 16.17
C TRP A 305 -9.81 23.71 16.77
N PRO A 306 -11.12 23.53 17.05
CA PRO A 306 -11.89 24.47 17.86
C PRO A 306 -11.28 24.63 19.26
N ALA A 307 -11.54 25.78 19.89
CA ALA A 307 -11.14 26.03 21.28
C ALA A 307 -11.54 24.90 22.24
N GLY A 308 -10.57 24.44 23.05
CA GLY A 308 -10.75 23.40 24.06
C GLY A 308 -10.80 21.95 23.53
N VAL A 309 -10.73 21.73 22.22
CA VAL A 309 -10.66 20.39 21.62
C VAL A 309 -9.21 19.93 21.50
N GLN A 310 -8.91 18.66 21.81
CA GLN A 310 -7.54 18.09 21.78
C GLN A 310 -6.53 18.94 22.57
N ASP A 311 -6.93 19.37 23.77
CA ASP A 311 -6.14 20.23 24.67
C ASP A 311 -5.68 21.56 24.03
N SER A 312 -6.40 22.01 22.99
CA SER A 312 -6.14 23.31 22.39
C SER A 312 -6.51 24.45 23.33
N ASP A 313 -5.94 25.62 23.07
CA ASP A 313 -6.21 26.82 23.84
C ASP A 313 -7.73 27.10 23.88
N PRO A 314 -8.31 27.34 25.08
CA PRO A 314 -9.76 27.50 25.25
C PRO A 314 -10.32 28.80 24.65
N THR A 315 -9.47 29.70 24.16
CA THR A 315 -9.88 30.93 23.49
C THR A 315 -9.55 30.90 22.00
N TYR A 316 -8.35 30.42 21.64
CA TYR A 316 -7.80 30.55 20.28
C TYR A 316 -7.85 29.26 19.45
N GLY A 317 -8.13 28.11 20.08
CA GLY A 317 -7.98 26.80 19.47
C GLY A 317 -6.54 26.51 19.06
N HIS A 318 -6.36 25.62 18.09
CA HIS A 318 -5.02 25.22 17.63
C HIS A 318 -5.00 24.88 16.15
N VAL A 319 -3.82 24.93 15.53
CA VAL A 319 -3.64 24.56 14.11
C VAL A 319 -2.29 23.91 13.90
N GLY A 320 -2.21 22.93 13.01
CA GLY A 320 -0.98 22.24 12.65
C GLY A 320 -1.01 21.65 11.25
N ILE A 321 0.05 20.93 10.88
CA ILE A 321 0.15 20.21 9.62
C ILE A 321 0.04 18.72 9.89
N VAL A 322 -0.76 18.02 9.09
CA VAL A 322 -0.79 16.55 9.04
C VAL A 322 0.45 16.07 8.30
N GLU A 323 1.46 15.56 9.01
CA GLU A 323 2.69 15.09 8.40
C GLU A 323 2.56 13.66 7.87
N SER A 324 1.73 12.82 8.49
CA SER A 324 1.38 11.51 7.96
C SER A 324 -0.04 11.10 8.29
N VAL A 325 -0.61 10.27 7.42
CA VAL A 325 -1.87 9.55 7.63
C VAL A 325 -1.56 8.06 7.54
N ASP A 326 -1.95 7.31 8.55
CA ASP A 326 -1.88 5.85 8.58
C ASP A 326 -3.33 5.33 8.61
N THR A 327 -3.87 5.03 7.43
CA THR A 327 -5.26 4.55 7.31
C THR A 327 -5.41 3.16 7.88
N ALA A 328 -4.37 2.32 7.89
CA ALA A 328 -4.44 1.00 8.50
C ALA A 328 -4.60 1.09 10.03
N LYS A 329 -3.98 2.08 10.67
CA LYS A 329 -4.16 2.35 12.10
C LYS A 329 -5.28 3.34 12.42
N GLY A 330 -5.87 3.98 11.41
CA GLY A 330 -6.87 5.03 11.60
C GLY A 330 -6.32 6.28 12.29
N THR A 331 -5.03 6.56 12.15
CA THR A 331 -4.34 7.66 12.86
C THR A 331 -3.70 8.67 11.91
N ILE A 332 -3.45 9.86 12.45
CA ILE A 332 -2.60 10.89 11.86
C ILE A 332 -1.42 11.17 12.79
N THR A 333 -0.34 11.68 12.20
CA THR A 333 0.75 12.32 12.93
C THR A 333 0.89 13.75 12.46
N THR A 334 1.01 14.68 13.40
CA THR A 334 1.04 16.13 13.13
C THR A 334 2.41 16.74 13.37
N SER A 335 2.67 17.91 12.79
CA SER A 335 3.68 18.85 13.29
C SER A 335 3.01 20.13 13.75
N GLU A 336 3.32 20.51 14.98
CA GLU A 336 2.64 21.57 15.70
C GLU A 336 3.64 22.45 16.45
N LYS A 337 3.21 23.66 16.82
CA LYS A 337 4.01 24.57 17.62
C LYS A 337 3.12 25.46 18.48
N GLY A 338 3.61 25.84 19.65
CA GLY A 338 3.04 26.90 20.48
C GLY A 338 4.12 27.87 20.95
N ALA A 339 3.70 28.99 21.54
CA ALA A 339 4.62 29.94 22.17
C ALA A 339 5.57 29.24 23.14
N GLY A 340 6.88 29.44 22.98
CA GLY A 340 7.89 28.86 23.87
C GLY A 340 8.23 27.38 23.63
N TYR A 341 7.52 26.69 22.73
CA TYR A 341 7.81 25.31 22.37
C TYR A 341 8.59 25.22 21.06
N LYS A 342 9.53 24.28 20.98
CA LYS A 342 10.02 23.78 19.68
C LYS A 342 8.90 23.03 18.98
N VAL A 343 9.05 22.80 17.68
CA VAL A 343 8.10 21.98 16.93
C VAL A 343 7.96 20.61 17.59
N TYR A 344 6.73 20.20 17.87
CA TYR A 344 6.41 18.90 18.46
C TYR A 344 5.46 18.14 17.54
N SER A 345 5.28 16.85 17.85
CA SER A 345 4.40 15.98 17.09
C SER A 345 3.44 15.26 18.02
N ARG A 346 2.22 15.03 17.54
CA ARG A 346 1.22 14.20 18.20
C ARG A 346 0.72 13.15 17.22
N THR A 347 0.44 11.96 17.72
CA THR A 347 -0.28 10.91 16.98
C THR A 347 -1.66 10.79 17.59
N MET A 348 -2.70 10.86 16.76
CA MET A 348 -4.09 10.84 17.21
C MET A 348 -5.01 10.19 16.18
N PRO A 349 -6.23 9.78 16.54
CA PRO A 349 -7.19 9.25 15.58
C PRO A 349 -7.50 10.25 14.46
N ILE A 350 -7.85 9.76 13.28
CA ILE A 350 -8.32 10.60 12.16
C ILE A 350 -9.56 11.42 12.59
N ARG A 351 -10.48 10.83 13.36
CA ARG A 351 -11.58 11.57 13.99
C ARG A 351 -11.16 12.03 15.38
N ASN A 352 -10.65 13.26 15.47
CA ASN A 352 -10.15 13.84 16.73
C ASN A 352 -10.85 15.15 17.12
N GLY A 353 -11.92 15.55 16.42
CA GLY A 353 -12.64 16.80 16.67
C GLY A 353 -12.06 18.03 15.98
N GLY A 354 -10.96 17.87 15.23
CA GLY A 354 -10.45 18.88 14.31
C GLY A 354 -11.11 18.83 12.92
N THR A 355 -10.96 19.93 12.18
CA THR A 355 -11.32 20.00 10.76
C THR A 355 -10.07 20.18 9.92
N TYR A 356 -9.92 19.33 8.91
CA TYR A 356 -8.86 19.33 7.92
C TYR A 356 -9.19 20.28 6.77
N VAL A 357 -8.19 21.04 6.31
CA VAL A 357 -8.20 21.79 5.06
C VAL A 357 -7.31 21.06 4.07
N LEU A 358 -7.89 20.64 2.95
CA LEU A 358 -7.23 19.83 1.94
C LEU A 358 -6.46 20.72 0.95
N PRO A 359 -5.25 20.32 0.52
CA PRO A 359 -4.54 21.03 -0.53
C PRO A 359 -5.27 20.88 -1.88
N ASN A 360 -5.43 21.98 -2.61
CA ASN A 360 -6.02 21.96 -3.96
C ASN A 360 -5.04 21.47 -5.04
N ASP A 361 -3.74 21.59 -4.78
CA ASP A 361 -2.65 21.22 -5.68
C ASP A 361 -1.80 20.09 -5.08
N LYS A 362 -1.08 19.36 -5.93
CA LYS A 362 -0.02 18.45 -5.48
C LYS A 362 1.08 19.25 -4.76
N LEU A 363 1.38 18.88 -3.52
CA LEU A 363 2.39 19.54 -2.71
C LEU A 363 3.80 19.01 -3.04
N THR A 364 4.80 19.87 -2.94
CA THR A 364 6.22 19.53 -3.14
C THR A 364 6.78 18.88 -1.89
N GLY A 365 7.43 17.72 -2.03
CA GLY A 365 8.01 16.99 -0.91
C GLY A 365 7.13 15.86 -0.36
N MET A 366 5.86 15.76 -0.79
CA MET A 366 5.09 14.54 -0.61
C MET A 366 5.83 13.41 -1.35
N GLY A 367 6.27 12.37 -0.63
CA GLY A 367 6.71 11.13 -1.27
C GLY A 367 5.59 10.69 -2.22
N ALA A 368 5.94 10.26 -3.43
CA ALA A 368 4.97 10.02 -4.50
C ALA A 368 3.86 9.05 -4.07
N SER A 369 2.75 9.60 -3.56
CA SER A 369 1.46 8.95 -3.39
C SER A 369 0.41 10.02 -3.09
N GLY A 370 -0.56 10.16 -3.99
CA GLY A 370 -1.84 10.80 -3.72
C GLY A 370 -1.90 12.32 -3.92
N SER A 371 -1.94 12.78 -5.18
CA SER A 371 -2.94 13.77 -5.66
C SER A 371 -2.57 14.27 -7.07
N SER A 372 -3.39 13.93 -8.05
CA SER A 372 -3.76 14.81 -9.17
C SER A 372 -4.90 14.16 -9.96
N GLY A 373 -5.98 14.92 -10.16
CA GLY A 373 -7.16 14.52 -10.91
C GLY A 373 -6.88 14.21 -12.38
N THR A 374 -7.87 13.54 -12.97
CA THR A 374 -8.10 13.22 -14.38
C THR A 374 -7.44 14.18 -15.38
N GLU A 375 -6.46 13.70 -16.15
CA GLU A 375 -6.59 13.42 -17.60
C GLU A 375 -5.28 12.85 -18.18
N GLN A 376 -5.42 11.67 -18.77
CA GLN A 376 -4.73 11.06 -19.92
C GLN A 376 -3.32 11.57 -20.30
N CYS A 377 -2.31 10.72 -20.10
CA CYS A 377 -0.99 10.88 -20.71
C CYS A 377 -0.69 9.71 -21.66
N VAL A 378 -0.50 10.06 -22.93
CA VAL A 378 0.28 9.30 -23.92
C VAL A 378 1.69 9.07 -23.34
N THR A 379 2.16 7.83 -23.38
CA THR A 379 3.45 7.43 -22.83
C THR A 379 4.56 7.53 -23.88
N GLY A 380 5.64 8.19 -23.50
CA GLY A 380 6.98 8.02 -24.07
C GLY A 380 7.95 7.71 -22.93
N ASP A 381 8.29 6.43 -22.83
CA ASP A 381 9.53 5.80 -22.35
C ASP A 381 10.19 6.24 -21.01
N ASP A 382 10.09 5.40 -19.97
CA ASP A 382 11.19 4.55 -19.47
C ASP A 382 11.01 4.18 -17.96
N SER A 383 10.97 2.87 -17.72
CA SER A 383 11.29 2.10 -16.50
C SER A 383 10.46 2.19 -15.19
N THR A 384 9.90 1.01 -14.85
CA THR A 384 9.31 0.52 -13.58
C THR A 384 7.91 1.00 -13.20
N SER A 385 6.89 0.43 -13.86
CA SER A 385 5.49 0.48 -13.43
C SER A 385 4.88 -0.94 -13.39
N ASP A 386 3.98 -1.17 -12.44
CA ASP A 386 3.07 -2.31 -12.45
C ASP A 386 2.29 -2.33 -13.76
N VAL A 387 2.57 -3.31 -14.59
CA VAL A 387 1.89 -3.44 -15.87
C VAL A 387 0.49 -3.99 -15.62
N SER A 388 -0.53 -3.23 -16.05
CA SER A 388 -1.90 -3.73 -16.15
C SER A 388 -1.93 -5.03 -16.96
N GLY A 389 -2.61 -6.05 -16.43
CA GLY A 389 -2.75 -7.35 -17.09
C GLY A 389 -3.69 -7.32 -18.30
N ASP A 390 -4.63 -6.37 -18.35
CA ASP A 390 -5.56 -6.24 -19.47
C ASP A 390 -4.82 -5.81 -20.73
N LYS A 391 -4.88 -6.66 -21.75
CA LYS A 391 -4.23 -6.50 -23.06
C LYS A 391 -2.73 -6.18 -22.97
N ALA A 392 -2.06 -6.74 -21.97
CA ALA A 392 -0.64 -6.49 -21.73
C ALA A 392 0.23 -6.87 -22.94
N SER A 393 1.33 -6.13 -23.13
CA SER A 393 2.31 -6.48 -24.15
C SER A 393 2.99 -7.82 -23.83
N ALA A 394 3.55 -8.48 -24.85
CA ALA A 394 4.35 -9.69 -24.66
C ALA A 394 5.48 -9.50 -23.64
N ALA A 395 6.16 -8.35 -23.66
CA ALA A 395 7.23 -8.02 -22.72
C ALA A 395 6.71 -7.91 -21.28
N ASP A 396 5.50 -7.39 -21.12
CA ASP A 396 4.90 -7.22 -19.80
C ASP A 396 4.27 -8.51 -19.27
N ALA A 397 3.72 -9.34 -20.16
CA ALA A 397 3.31 -10.71 -19.83
C ALA A 397 4.48 -11.55 -19.30
N LYS A 398 5.67 -11.43 -19.92
CA LYS A 398 6.91 -12.05 -19.41
C LYS A 398 7.26 -11.57 -18.01
N LYS A 399 7.18 -10.26 -17.75
CA LYS A 399 7.42 -9.69 -16.41
C LYS A 399 6.41 -10.22 -15.38
N MET A 400 5.13 -10.34 -15.75
CA MET A 400 4.09 -10.90 -14.87
C MET A 400 4.37 -12.36 -14.54
N ALA A 401 4.74 -13.17 -15.53
CA ALA A 401 5.09 -14.57 -15.31
C ALA A 401 6.33 -14.74 -14.43
N ARG A 402 7.41 -13.95 -14.63
CA ARG A 402 8.59 -13.96 -13.74
C ARG A 402 8.22 -13.73 -12.28
N ARG A 403 7.36 -12.74 -12.01
CA ARG A 403 6.90 -12.44 -10.64
C ARG A 403 6.10 -13.62 -10.06
N LYS A 404 5.21 -14.21 -10.87
CA LYS A 404 4.33 -15.29 -10.41
C LYS A 404 4.99 -16.65 -10.24
N LEU A 405 6.16 -16.91 -10.83
CA LEU A 405 6.87 -18.19 -10.65
C LEU A 405 7.09 -18.54 -9.17
N LYS A 406 7.37 -17.52 -8.35
CA LYS A 406 7.62 -17.67 -6.91
C LYS A 406 6.39 -18.18 -6.16
N ASP A 407 5.19 -17.77 -6.58
CA ASP A 407 3.90 -18.24 -6.04
C ASP A 407 3.74 -19.77 -6.24
N PHE A 408 4.45 -20.37 -7.20
CA PHE A 408 4.39 -21.81 -7.51
C PHE A 408 5.61 -22.58 -6.96
N GLY A 409 6.45 -21.93 -6.14
CA GLY A 409 7.67 -22.52 -5.58
C GLY A 409 8.81 -22.64 -6.58
N TRP A 410 8.76 -21.90 -7.70
CA TRP A 410 9.80 -21.92 -8.73
C TRP A 410 10.67 -20.66 -8.68
N ASP A 411 11.97 -20.85 -8.86
CA ASP A 411 12.93 -19.75 -8.98
C ASP A 411 13.09 -19.30 -10.45
N ASP A 412 13.92 -18.28 -10.66
CA ASP A 412 14.17 -17.69 -11.98
C ASP A 412 14.77 -18.69 -12.99
N SER A 413 15.35 -19.81 -12.54
CA SER A 413 15.89 -20.84 -13.44
C SER A 413 14.80 -21.55 -14.25
N GLN A 414 13.55 -21.56 -13.76
CA GLN A 414 12.41 -22.11 -14.50
C GLN A 414 11.90 -21.16 -15.58
N PHE A 415 12.19 -19.85 -15.46
CA PHE A 415 11.66 -18.86 -16.38
C PHE A 415 12.20 -19.04 -17.81
N ASP A 416 13.46 -19.42 -17.98
CA ASP A 416 14.04 -19.60 -19.31
C ASP A 416 13.34 -20.71 -20.11
N CYS A 417 12.91 -21.78 -19.43
CA CYS A 417 12.11 -22.84 -20.02
C CYS A 417 10.70 -22.35 -20.37
N LEU A 418 10.07 -21.61 -19.45
CA LEU A 418 8.76 -21.00 -19.68
C LEU A 418 8.78 -20.02 -20.86
N ASP A 419 9.82 -19.22 -20.98
CA ASP A 419 9.97 -18.23 -22.05
C ASP A 419 10.08 -18.90 -23.41
N LYS A 420 10.88 -19.96 -23.52
CA LYS A 420 10.97 -20.75 -24.76
C LYS A 420 9.63 -21.39 -25.11
N LEU A 421 8.96 -21.98 -24.11
CA LEU A 421 7.67 -22.63 -24.28
C LEU A 421 6.61 -21.65 -24.77
N TRP A 422 6.27 -20.61 -24.01
CA TRP A 422 5.21 -19.68 -24.38
C TRP A 422 5.56 -18.74 -25.54
N THR A 423 6.85 -18.55 -25.84
CA THR A 423 7.27 -17.92 -27.11
C THR A 423 6.92 -18.80 -28.30
N ARG A 424 7.11 -20.13 -28.21
CA ARG A 424 6.73 -21.08 -29.26
C ARG A 424 5.21 -21.15 -29.44
N GLU A 425 4.46 -21.13 -28.34
CA GLU A 425 3.00 -21.29 -28.35
C GLU A 425 2.28 -20.07 -28.92
N SER A 426 2.62 -18.86 -28.46
CA SER A 426 1.83 -17.66 -28.72
C SER A 426 2.66 -16.41 -28.99
N GLY A 427 3.98 -16.48 -28.87
CA GLY A 427 4.82 -15.29 -28.80
C GLY A 427 4.46 -14.39 -27.61
N TRP A 428 3.91 -14.97 -26.53
CA TRP A 428 3.39 -14.26 -25.36
C TRP A 428 2.20 -13.32 -25.62
N GLN A 429 1.47 -13.51 -26.71
CA GLN A 429 0.31 -12.67 -27.04
C GLN A 429 -0.97 -13.16 -26.34
N TRP A 430 -1.63 -12.28 -25.59
CA TRP A 430 -2.88 -12.58 -24.88
C TRP A 430 -4.05 -12.93 -25.82
N ASN A 431 -4.02 -12.44 -27.05
CA ASN A 431 -5.05 -12.67 -28.07
C ASN A 431 -4.64 -13.71 -29.11
N ALA A 432 -3.51 -14.42 -28.93
CA ALA A 432 -3.09 -15.45 -29.87
C ALA A 432 -4.17 -16.52 -30.00
N THR A 433 -4.65 -16.74 -31.22
CA THR A 433 -5.61 -17.79 -31.54
C THR A 433 -5.02 -18.67 -32.62
N ASN A 434 -4.88 -19.97 -32.35
CA ASN A 434 -4.45 -20.93 -33.36
C ASN A 434 -5.60 -21.16 -34.36
N PRO A 435 -5.44 -20.84 -35.66
CA PRO A 435 -6.52 -20.94 -36.64
C PRO A 435 -7.02 -22.37 -36.90
N SER A 436 -6.16 -23.37 -36.69
CA SER A 436 -6.49 -24.77 -36.98
C SER A 436 -7.13 -25.48 -35.79
N SER A 437 -6.67 -25.21 -34.56
CA SER A 437 -7.14 -25.89 -33.34
C SER A 437 -8.10 -25.07 -32.48
N GLY A 438 -8.10 -23.74 -32.62
CA GLY A 438 -8.86 -22.83 -31.74
C GLY A 438 -8.24 -22.63 -30.35
N ALA A 439 -7.01 -23.11 -30.12
CA ALA A 439 -6.26 -22.83 -28.89
C ALA A 439 -6.07 -21.32 -28.70
N TYR A 440 -6.16 -20.84 -27.45
CA TYR A 440 -6.26 -19.40 -27.18
C TYR A 440 -5.31 -18.93 -26.07
N GLY A 441 -4.79 -17.71 -26.24
CA GLY A 441 -4.04 -16.94 -25.25
C GLY A 441 -2.58 -17.36 -25.09
N ILE A 442 -1.90 -16.76 -24.12
CA ILE A 442 -0.47 -16.98 -23.84
C ILE A 442 -0.13 -18.47 -23.72
N PRO A 443 -0.83 -19.29 -22.91
CA PRO A 443 -0.52 -20.70 -22.78
C PRO A 443 -1.10 -21.58 -23.90
N GLN A 444 -1.81 -21.01 -24.89
CA GLN A 444 -2.54 -21.75 -25.94
C GLN A 444 -3.49 -22.82 -25.37
N SER A 445 -4.36 -22.41 -24.44
CA SER A 445 -5.32 -23.32 -23.81
C SER A 445 -6.38 -23.82 -24.80
N LEU A 446 -6.67 -25.13 -24.77
CA LEU A 446 -7.68 -25.79 -25.61
C LEU A 446 -8.72 -26.55 -24.75
N PRO A 447 -10.01 -26.14 -24.75
CA PRO A 447 -10.51 -24.84 -25.21
C PRO A 447 -10.05 -23.69 -24.30
N GLY A 448 -9.92 -22.49 -24.87
CA GLY A 448 -9.50 -21.28 -24.14
C GLY A 448 -10.34 -20.95 -22.90
N SER A 449 -11.62 -21.32 -22.91
CA SER A 449 -12.55 -21.12 -21.79
C SER A 449 -12.13 -21.77 -20.48
N LYS A 450 -11.21 -22.74 -20.50
CA LYS A 450 -10.63 -23.31 -19.27
C LYS A 450 -9.95 -22.24 -18.41
N MET A 451 -9.42 -21.18 -19.03
CA MET A 451 -8.77 -20.08 -18.31
C MET A 451 -9.75 -19.26 -17.44
N ALA A 452 -11.07 -19.42 -17.64
CA ALA A 452 -12.08 -18.79 -16.80
C ALA A 452 -11.98 -19.20 -15.32
N SER A 453 -11.39 -20.37 -15.03
CA SER A 453 -11.16 -20.80 -13.64
C SER A 453 -10.11 -19.95 -12.91
N ALA A 454 -9.29 -19.18 -13.63
CA ALA A 454 -8.33 -18.26 -13.04
C ALA A 454 -8.83 -16.80 -12.99
N GLY A 455 -9.92 -16.49 -13.69
CA GLY A 455 -10.53 -15.15 -13.76
C GLY A 455 -11.44 -14.98 -14.98
N GLN A 456 -12.56 -14.25 -14.86
CA GLN A 456 -13.54 -14.09 -15.96
C GLN A 456 -13.04 -13.21 -17.12
N ASP A 457 -12.01 -12.40 -16.86
CA ASP A 457 -11.31 -11.55 -17.82
C ASP A 457 -10.23 -12.29 -18.62
N TRP A 458 -10.13 -13.62 -18.46
CA TRP A 458 -9.15 -14.49 -19.13
C TRP A 458 -9.01 -14.25 -20.63
N LYS A 459 -10.06 -13.77 -21.29
CA LYS A 459 -10.04 -13.51 -22.72
C LYS A 459 -9.11 -12.34 -23.08
N THR A 460 -9.01 -11.30 -22.25
CA THR A 460 -8.18 -10.12 -22.56
C THR A 460 -7.03 -9.91 -21.59
N ASN A 461 -7.08 -10.53 -20.41
CA ASN A 461 -6.12 -10.30 -19.35
C ASN A 461 -4.97 -11.34 -19.36
N ALA A 462 -3.78 -10.88 -19.71
CA ALA A 462 -2.55 -11.68 -19.71
C ALA A 462 -2.18 -12.20 -18.31
N ALA A 463 -2.46 -11.46 -17.23
CA ALA A 463 -2.18 -11.92 -15.87
C ALA A 463 -3.02 -13.16 -15.51
N THR A 464 -4.30 -13.16 -15.92
CA THR A 464 -5.23 -14.27 -15.73
C THR A 464 -4.79 -15.49 -16.54
N GLN A 465 -4.37 -15.28 -17.79
CA GLN A 465 -3.85 -16.35 -18.66
C GLN A 465 -2.54 -16.94 -18.11
N VAL A 466 -1.64 -16.08 -17.60
CA VAL A 466 -0.38 -16.49 -16.96
C VAL A 466 -0.66 -17.30 -15.68
N LYS A 467 -1.56 -16.83 -14.80
CA LYS A 467 -1.96 -17.55 -13.57
C LYS A 467 -2.48 -18.95 -13.91
N TRP A 468 -3.40 -19.03 -14.87
CA TRP A 468 -3.94 -20.32 -15.31
C TRP A 468 -2.86 -21.23 -15.90
N GLY A 469 -2.04 -20.70 -16.81
CA GLY A 469 -1.01 -21.46 -17.51
C GLY A 469 0.05 -22.03 -16.56
N LEU A 470 0.49 -21.26 -15.56
CA LEU A 470 1.43 -21.73 -14.54
C LEU A 470 0.82 -22.84 -13.68
N GLY A 471 -0.44 -22.71 -13.26
CA GLY A 471 -1.14 -23.77 -12.52
C GLY A 471 -1.31 -25.05 -13.33
N TYR A 472 -1.63 -24.94 -14.63
CA TYR A 472 -1.70 -26.08 -15.53
C TYR A 472 -0.34 -26.78 -15.67
N ILE A 473 0.75 -26.02 -15.84
CA ILE A 473 2.12 -26.55 -15.89
C ILE A 473 2.47 -27.29 -14.60
N GLN A 474 2.14 -26.73 -13.44
CA GLN A 474 2.42 -27.36 -12.15
C GLN A 474 1.70 -28.71 -12.02
N GLN A 475 0.41 -28.76 -12.37
CA GLN A 475 -0.40 -29.98 -12.25
C GLN A 475 0.01 -31.08 -13.23
N ARG A 476 0.43 -30.73 -14.44
CA ARG A 476 0.67 -31.71 -15.52
C ARG A 476 2.14 -32.08 -15.71
N TYR A 477 3.04 -31.13 -15.50
CA TYR A 477 4.45 -31.25 -15.85
C TYR A 477 5.38 -30.99 -14.68
N GLN A 478 4.84 -30.69 -13.49
CA GLN A 478 5.54 -30.39 -12.24
C GLN A 478 6.34 -29.08 -12.26
N SER A 479 6.91 -28.69 -13.40
CA SER A 479 7.66 -27.45 -13.57
C SER A 479 7.67 -26.93 -15.01
N PRO A 480 7.96 -25.64 -15.24
CA PRO A 480 8.12 -25.10 -16.59
C PRO A 480 9.19 -25.80 -17.42
N CYS A 481 10.30 -26.22 -16.80
CA CYS A 481 11.29 -27.03 -17.51
C CYS A 481 10.82 -28.45 -17.82
N GLY A 482 9.97 -29.05 -16.98
CA GLY A 482 9.29 -30.31 -17.29
C GLY A 482 8.35 -30.17 -18.50
N ALA A 483 7.59 -29.08 -18.56
CA ALA A 483 6.70 -28.78 -19.68
C ALA A 483 7.47 -28.53 -20.98
N TRP A 484 8.57 -27.78 -20.91
CA TRP A 484 9.44 -27.54 -22.07
C TRP A 484 10.07 -28.83 -22.60
N ALA A 485 10.59 -29.69 -21.71
CA ALA A 485 11.16 -30.97 -22.11
C ALA A 485 10.13 -31.88 -22.79
N HIS A 486 8.87 -31.86 -22.32
CA HIS A 486 7.78 -32.58 -22.97
C HIS A 486 7.47 -31.98 -24.37
N SER A 487 7.35 -30.65 -24.47
CA SER A 487 7.13 -29.95 -25.75
C SER A 487 8.19 -30.25 -26.79
N GLU A 488 9.47 -30.35 -26.40
CA GLU A 488 10.56 -30.75 -27.30
C GLU A 488 10.44 -32.20 -27.80
N ALA A 489 9.85 -33.09 -27.00
CA ALA A 489 9.71 -34.51 -27.35
C ALA A 489 8.46 -34.81 -28.19
N THR A 490 7.34 -34.12 -27.94
CA THR A 490 6.04 -34.47 -28.51
C THR A 490 5.43 -33.38 -29.39
N GLY A 491 6.00 -32.17 -29.37
CA GLY A 491 5.51 -31.01 -30.12
C GLY A 491 4.32 -30.29 -29.47
N TRP A 492 3.91 -30.67 -28.25
CA TRP A 492 2.84 -30.05 -27.47
C TRP A 492 3.09 -30.17 -25.96
N TYR A 493 2.34 -29.43 -25.15
CA TYR A 493 2.27 -29.53 -23.70
C TYR A 493 0.85 -29.17 -23.22
#